data_AF-A0A516NSV2-F1
#
_entry.id   AF-A0A516NSV2-F1
#
_cell.length_a   1.000
_cell.length_b   1.000
_cell.length_c   1.000
_cell.angle_alpha   90.00
_cell.angle_beta   90.00
_cell.angle_gamma   90.00
#
_symmetry.space_group_name_H-M   'P 1'
#
loop_
_entity.id
_entity.type
_entity.pdbx_description
1 polymer ?
#
loop_
_entity_poly.entity_id
_entity_poly.type
_entity_poly.pdbx_seq_one_letter_code
_entity_poly.pdbx_strand_id
1 'polypeptide(L)'
;MRGVGAGDDAGGRRRRGRWVAGLAATVVGAALLVAVPGAAAPTALPDIHVEDGRFVDEAGRTVLLHGVNNVDKDAPYIELGDGFTLTAEDAELLARHGFNVVRLGVAFDGLMPTRGVVDTAYLDRVAAVVDLLAARGIYTLIDNHQDGLSKIWGGNGFPEWSLRSRPGALEPNPGFPLYYLMPSMNRGWDEVWHNDNGVLDQLGVALGALAARLAERPGMLGIELMNEPWPGSAFLSCFPDGCPGFDAVYQAAMQRLTDAVRARAADLMIFWEPNVTWNETMPTNLGRNPPITAPDIGFAPHDYCIPSQLAIYLGLPAGLRALCGVQQDKTWGNIDAFTRRTGIPTLVTEFGDGDATVLRNTLVRADERFIGWMYWHYASRFGAGGPRPDPFHGELGRELVRTYPRATAGVPGRMVFDPADGDFAYRYTPRPAAGPTEIYVSDLHYPDGYRVRVEGGTVTSAPGARVVTVVADASTPVSVYVNRPDSAGETVPEGPVGTGSASSGSIESGSAGTGSGDSGSAGPGSAATGSAGSS
;
A
#
# COMPACT_ATOMS: atom_id res chain seq x y z
N MET A 1 -6.22 -68.92 -17.43
CA MET A 1 -5.17 -69.28 -18.41
C MET A 1 -3.85 -68.85 -17.79
N ARG A 2 -3.07 -69.69 -17.09
CA ARG A 2 -2.26 -70.85 -17.56
C ARG A 2 -1.58 -70.53 -18.89
N GLY A 3 -0.25 -70.53 -19.05
CA GLY A 3 0.84 -71.07 -18.23
C GLY A 3 2.21 -70.53 -18.69
N VAL A 4 3.25 -70.58 -17.85
CA VAL A 4 4.28 -71.66 -17.74
C VAL A 4 5.48 -71.34 -18.67
N GLY A 5 6.76 -71.45 -18.29
CA GLY A 5 7.44 -72.09 -17.15
C GLY A 5 8.83 -71.46 -16.91
N ALA A 6 9.41 -71.60 -15.71
CA ALA A 6 10.25 -72.72 -15.24
C ALA A 6 11.68 -72.69 -15.84
N GLY A 7 12.77 -72.82 -15.08
CA GLY A 7 12.93 -73.13 -13.66
C GLY A 7 14.39 -72.95 -13.21
N ASP A 8 14.59 -73.08 -11.90
CA ASP A 8 15.66 -73.73 -11.12
C ASP A 8 17.07 -73.87 -11.73
N ASP A 9 18.13 -73.47 -11.00
CA ASP A 9 18.76 -74.43 -10.07
C ASP A 9 19.88 -73.82 -9.20
N ALA A 10 20.03 -74.42 -8.01
CA ALA A 10 21.03 -74.13 -7.00
C ALA A 10 22.38 -74.79 -7.30
N GLY A 11 23.48 -74.28 -6.72
CA GLY A 11 24.72 -75.08 -6.64
C GLY A 11 25.98 -74.30 -6.33
N GLY A 12 26.33 -74.19 -5.04
CA GLY A 12 27.67 -73.75 -4.64
C GLY A 12 28.73 -74.83 -4.86
N ARG A 13 29.98 -74.43 -5.13
CA ARG A 13 31.22 -74.97 -4.52
C ARG A 13 32.50 -74.30 -5.07
N ARG A 14 33.25 -73.72 -4.14
CA ARG A 14 34.71 -73.71 -3.94
C ARG A 14 35.63 -74.06 -5.14
N ARG A 15 36.60 -73.18 -5.47
CA ARG A 15 38.04 -73.30 -5.11
C ARG A 15 38.93 -72.27 -5.84
N ARG A 16 39.75 -71.58 -5.02
CA ARG A 16 41.17 -71.21 -5.17
C ARG A 16 41.69 -70.69 -6.54
N GLY A 17 42.06 -69.41 -6.53
CA GLY A 17 43.48 -69.01 -6.58
C GLY A 17 43.95 -68.31 -7.86
N ARG A 18 44.32 -67.03 -7.75
CA ARG A 18 45.71 -66.56 -7.90
C ARG A 18 45.78 -65.03 -7.77
N TRP A 19 46.78 -64.60 -7.01
CA TRP A 19 47.19 -63.22 -6.82
C TRP A 19 47.84 -62.67 -8.08
N VAL A 20 47.43 -61.49 -8.53
CA VAL A 20 48.30 -60.52 -9.20
C VAL A 20 47.93 -59.14 -8.64
N ALA A 21 48.85 -58.57 -7.88
CA ALA A 21 48.78 -57.20 -7.37
C ALA A 21 49.08 -56.23 -8.52
N GLY A 22 48.13 -55.34 -8.82
CA GLY A 22 48.36 -54.13 -9.60
C GLY A 22 48.10 -52.93 -8.69
N LEU A 23 49.14 -52.13 -8.42
CA LEU A 23 49.02 -50.85 -7.73
C LEU A 23 48.07 -49.94 -8.52
N ALA A 24 46.90 -49.66 -7.97
CA ALA A 24 46.10 -48.50 -8.34
C ALA A 24 46.28 -47.45 -7.24
N ALA A 25 46.87 -46.31 -7.60
CA ALA A 25 47.01 -45.16 -6.72
C ALA A 25 45.62 -44.64 -6.34
N THR A 26 45.24 -44.83 -5.08
CA THR A 26 44.08 -44.17 -4.46
C THR A 26 44.36 -42.69 -4.27
N VAL A 27 43.82 -41.85 -5.16
CA VAL A 27 43.57 -40.45 -4.87
C VAL A 27 42.39 -40.40 -3.90
N VAL A 28 42.67 -40.16 -2.62
CA VAL A 28 41.63 -39.85 -1.62
C VAL A 28 41.15 -38.44 -1.92
N GLY A 29 40.10 -38.33 -2.74
CA GLY A 29 39.34 -37.10 -2.89
C GLY A 29 38.54 -36.86 -1.60
N ALA A 30 39.00 -35.94 -0.77
CA ALA A 30 38.20 -35.41 0.32
C ALA A 30 37.00 -34.67 -0.31
N ALA A 31 35.85 -35.33 -0.37
CA ALA A 31 34.59 -34.69 -0.69
C ALA A 31 34.24 -33.75 0.47
N LEU A 32 34.58 -32.47 0.33
CA LEU A 32 33.99 -31.39 1.11
C LEU A 32 32.49 -31.41 0.82
N LEU A 33 31.73 -32.00 1.74
CA LEU A 33 30.29 -31.80 1.84
C LEU A 33 30.09 -30.32 2.15
N VAL A 34 29.90 -29.52 1.11
CA VAL A 34 29.36 -28.17 1.24
C VAL A 34 27.93 -28.35 1.74
N ALA A 35 27.73 -28.12 3.04
CA ALA A 35 26.40 -27.98 3.60
C ALA A 35 25.76 -26.77 2.89
N VAL A 36 24.81 -27.04 2.01
CA VAL A 36 23.89 -26.02 1.52
C VAL A 36 23.17 -25.50 2.76
N PRO A 37 23.23 -24.19 3.08
CA PRO A 37 22.43 -23.65 4.17
C PRO A 37 20.97 -23.97 3.83
N GLY A 38 20.33 -24.79 4.65
CA GLY A 38 18.88 -24.96 4.56
C GLY A 38 18.27 -23.57 4.69
N ALA A 39 17.44 -23.19 3.72
CA ALA A 39 16.61 -22.01 3.86
C ALA A 39 15.91 -22.12 5.21
N ALA A 40 16.13 -21.13 6.08
CA ALA A 40 15.36 -21.04 7.31
C ALA A 40 13.88 -21.12 6.90
N ALA A 41 13.10 -21.96 7.58
CA ALA A 41 11.66 -21.93 7.42
C ALA A 41 11.22 -20.46 7.55
N PRO A 42 10.33 -19.96 6.68
CA PRO A 42 9.87 -18.59 6.80
C PRO A 42 9.35 -18.41 8.22
N THR A 43 10.03 -17.57 9.00
CA THR A 43 9.48 -17.03 10.24
C THR A 43 8.14 -16.44 9.86
N ALA A 44 7.07 -16.87 10.52
CA ALA A 44 5.74 -16.33 10.31
C ALA A 44 5.81 -14.80 10.31
N LEU A 45 5.10 -14.15 9.38
CA LEU A 45 4.96 -12.70 9.39
C LEU A 45 4.43 -12.29 10.76
N PRO A 46 5.15 -11.42 11.51
CA PRO A 46 4.68 -10.99 12.81
C PRO A 46 3.41 -10.15 12.64
N ASP A 47 2.48 -10.26 13.58
CA ASP A 47 1.29 -9.41 13.58
C ASP A 47 1.68 -7.94 13.74
N ILE A 48 0.85 -7.05 13.19
CA ILE A 48 1.04 -5.59 13.23
C ILE A 48 -0.11 -4.95 13.98
N HIS A 49 0.22 -4.09 14.93
CA HIS A 49 -0.72 -3.26 15.69
C HIS A 49 -0.35 -1.78 15.61
N VAL A 50 -1.20 -0.91 16.16
CA VAL A 50 -0.94 0.52 16.27
C VAL A 50 -0.37 0.86 17.65
N GLU A 51 0.81 1.47 17.68
CA GLU A 51 1.44 1.99 18.90
C GLU A 51 1.99 3.39 18.64
N ASP A 52 1.61 4.37 19.48
CA ASP A 52 2.09 5.75 19.41
C ASP A 52 2.03 6.36 17.98
N GLY A 53 0.92 6.14 17.28
CA GLY A 53 0.71 6.66 15.93
C GLY A 53 1.55 6.00 14.84
N ARG A 54 2.02 4.76 15.06
CA ARG A 54 2.84 3.98 14.12
C ARG A 54 2.33 2.57 14.00
N PHE A 55 2.54 1.94 12.84
CA PHE A 55 2.40 0.50 12.67
C PHE A 55 3.63 -0.19 13.26
N VAL A 56 3.43 -1.10 14.21
CA VAL A 56 4.49 -1.77 14.95
C VAL A 56 4.26 -3.28 14.90
N ASP A 57 5.31 -4.05 14.64
CA ASP A 57 5.23 -5.52 14.66
C ASP A 57 5.37 -6.09 16.09
N GLU A 58 5.07 -7.38 16.29
CA GLU A 58 5.24 -8.06 17.59
C GLU A 58 6.69 -8.02 18.14
N ALA A 59 7.67 -7.79 17.28
CA ALA A 59 9.06 -7.59 17.67
C ALA A 59 9.34 -6.16 18.17
N GLY A 60 8.37 -5.24 18.13
CA GLY A 60 8.53 -3.85 18.55
C GLY A 60 9.20 -2.97 17.51
N ARG A 61 9.25 -3.39 16.24
CA ARG A 61 9.83 -2.63 15.13
C ARG A 61 8.74 -1.80 14.44
N THR A 62 9.06 -0.56 14.07
CA THR A 62 8.15 0.27 13.26
C THR A 62 8.16 -0.23 11.81
N VAL A 63 7.00 -0.55 11.24
CA VAL A 63 6.85 -1.13 9.90
C VAL A 63 6.49 -0.05 8.88
N LEU A 64 7.12 -0.10 7.71
CA LEU A 64 6.72 0.68 6.53
C LEU A 64 6.17 -0.28 5.47
N LEU A 65 4.98 0.03 4.97
CA LEU A 65 4.23 -0.85 4.07
C LEU A 65 4.21 -0.25 2.66
N HIS A 66 4.84 -0.91 1.69
CA HIS A 66 4.80 -0.53 0.27
C HIS A 66 4.21 -1.68 -0.53
N GLY A 67 3.23 -1.41 -1.37
CA GLY A 67 2.47 -2.47 -2.00
C GLY A 67 1.60 -2.06 -3.17
N VAL A 68 0.65 -2.94 -3.48
CA VAL A 68 -0.26 -2.82 -4.62
C VAL A 68 -1.69 -3.20 -4.26
N ASN A 69 -2.63 -2.73 -5.05
CA ASN A 69 -4.02 -3.18 -5.05
C ASN A 69 -4.19 -4.40 -5.95
N ASN A 70 -5.02 -5.36 -5.52
CA ASN A 70 -5.55 -6.45 -6.34
C ASN A 70 -7.06 -6.61 -6.03
N VAL A 71 -7.93 -5.99 -6.83
CA VAL A 71 -9.38 -5.90 -6.56
C VAL A 71 -10.24 -6.48 -7.69
N ASP A 72 -10.77 -7.69 -7.51
CA ASP A 72 -11.69 -8.30 -8.48
C ASP A 72 -13.11 -7.72 -8.30
N LYS A 73 -13.59 -6.99 -9.31
CA LYS A 73 -14.85 -6.22 -9.26
C LYS A 73 -16.05 -6.99 -9.79
N ASP A 74 -15.84 -8.14 -10.45
CA ASP A 74 -16.88 -8.86 -11.17
C ASP A 74 -17.04 -10.30 -10.68
N ALA A 75 -18.29 -10.79 -10.64
CA ALA A 75 -18.57 -12.18 -10.33
C ALA A 75 -18.26 -13.11 -11.54
N PRO A 76 -17.80 -14.35 -11.33
CA PRO A 76 -17.45 -14.97 -10.05
C PRO A 76 -16.15 -14.42 -9.46
N TYR A 77 -16.20 -14.04 -8.18
CA TYR A 77 -15.10 -13.34 -7.51
C TYR A 77 -13.96 -14.27 -7.08
N ILE A 78 -12.73 -13.82 -7.28
CA ILE A 78 -11.47 -14.44 -6.86
C ILE A 78 -11.39 -15.89 -7.37
N GLU A 79 -11.12 -16.04 -8.66
CA GLU A 79 -11.02 -17.33 -9.34
C GLU A 79 -9.59 -17.55 -9.88
N LEU A 80 -9.01 -18.71 -9.59
CA LEU A 80 -7.65 -19.00 -10.07
C LEU A 80 -7.61 -19.06 -11.61
N GLY A 81 -6.71 -18.27 -12.22
CA GLY A 81 -6.50 -18.25 -13.66
C GLY A 81 -7.45 -17.35 -14.45
N ASP A 82 -8.23 -16.52 -13.76
CA ASP A 82 -9.07 -15.45 -14.34
C ASP A 82 -8.25 -14.32 -15.00
N GLY A 83 -6.92 -14.29 -14.83
CA GLY A 83 -6.06 -13.21 -15.29
C GLY A 83 -6.03 -12.01 -14.35
N PHE A 84 -6.58 -12.13 -13.16
CA PHE A 84 -6.76 -11.08 -12.18
C PHE A 84 -6.28 -11.51 -10.79
N THR A 85 -6.80 -12.61 -10.27
CA THR A 85 -6.46 -13.23 -8.98
C THR A 85 -4.99 -13.64 -8.93
N LEU A 86 -4.32 -13.21 -7.87
CA LEU A 86 -2.89 -13.47 -7.67
C LEU A 86 -2.54 -14.95 -7.65
N THR A 87 -1.54 -15.31 -8.45
CA THR A 87 -0.88 -16.62 -8.42
C THR A 87 0.33 -16.61 -7.49
N ALA A 88 0.92 -17.80 -7.25
CA ALA A 88 2.15 -17.95 -6.49
C ALA A 88 3.31 -17.18 -7.14
N GLU A 89 3.38 -17.20 -8.47
CA GLU A 89 4.37 -16.52 -9.28
C GLU A 89 4.21 -14.99 -9.26
N ASP A 90 2.97 -14.50 -9.19
CA ASP A 90 2.68 -13.07 -8.99
C ASP A 90 3.14 -12.63 -7.60
N ALA A 91 2.79 -13.36 -6.54
CA ALA A 91 3.22 -13.01 -5.20
C ALA A 91 4.75 -13.12 -5.02
N GLU A 92 5.40 -14.08 -5.70
CA GLU A 92 6.86 -14.13 -5.77
C GLU A 92 7.45 -12.93 -6.51
N LEU A 93 6.78 -12.43 -7.54
CA LEU A 93 7.20 -11.21 -8.23
C LEU A 93 7.10 -10.00 -7.32
N LEU A 94 5.98 -9.84 -6.61
CA LEU A 94 5.78 -8.73 -5.69
C LEU A 94 6.84 -8.75 -4.58
N ALA A 95 7.08 -9.91 -3.95
CA ALA A 95 8.13 -10.08 -2.95
C ALA A 95 9.53 -9.86 -3.55
N ARG A 96 9.77 -10.30 -4.79
CA ARG A 96 11.00 -9.99 -5.53
C ARG A 96 11.16 -8.49 -5.79
N HIS A 97 10.11 -7.67 -5.83
CA HIS A 97 10.26 -6.21 -5.92
C HIS A 97 10.14 -5.52 -4.55
N GLY A 98 10.20 -6.29 -3.46
CA GLY A 98 10.22 -5.77 -2.11
C GLY A 98 8.89 -5.23 -1.63
N PHE A 99 7.82 -5.38 -2.40
CA PHE A 99 6.48 -5.10 -1.90
C PHE A 99 6.17 -6.04 -0.75
N ASN A 100 5.64 -5.49 0.34
CA ASN A 100 5.35 -6.22 1.57
C ASN A 100 3.89 -6.11 2.00
N VAL A 101 3.03 -5.48 1.20
CA VAL A 101 1.58 -5.45 1.44
C VAL A 101 0.80 -5.55 0.13
N VAL A 102 -0.38 -6.17 0.18
CA VAL A 102 -1.40 -6.13 -0.87
C VAL A 102 -2.72 -5.69 -0.27
N ARG A 103 -3.38 -4.71 -0.93
CA ARG A 103 -4.79 -4.38 -0.70
C ARG A 103 -5.64 -5.31 -1.57
N LEU A 104 -6.20 -6.34 -0.95
CA LEU A 104 -7.00 -7.37 -1.61
C LEU A 104 -8.47 -6.99 -1.53
N GLY A 105 -9.07 -6.72 -2.69
CA GLY A 105 -10.46 -6.32 -2.79
C GLY A 105 -11.41 -7.48 -2.55
N VAL A 106 -12.42 -7.22 -1.72
CA VAL A 106 -13.63 -8.00 -1.58
C VAL A 106 -14.83 -7.10 -1.80
N ALA A 107 -15.99 -7.66 -2.15
CA ALA A 107 -17.21 -6.88 -2.29
C ALA A 107 -18.29 -7.43 -1.36
N PHE A 108 -19.14 -6.56 -0.81
CA PHE A 108 -20.32 -7.00 -0.06
C PHE A 108 -21.21 -7.94 -0.89
N ASP A 109 -21.33 -7.73 -2.21
CA ASP A 109 -22.03 -8.62 -3.14
C ASP A 109 -21.39 -10.02 -3.19
N GLY A 110 -20.06 -10.11 -3.11
CA GLY A 110 -19.34 -11.39 -3.02
C GLY A 110 -19.48 -12.06 -1.65
N LEU A 111 -19.41 -11.28 -0.55
CA LEU A 111 -19.52 -11.80 0.81
C LEU A 111 -20.92 -12.33 1.14
N MET A 112 -21.96 -11.65 0.64
CA MET A 112 -23.37 -11.97 0.92
C MET A 112 -24.24 -11.77 -0.33
N PRO A 113 -24.08 -12.61 -1.37
CA PRO A 113 -24.80 -12.46 -2.65
C PRO A 113 -26.31 -12.65 -2.51
N THR A 114 -26.75 -13.39 -1.47
CA THR A 114 -28.15 -13.56 -1.10
C THR A 114 -28.39 -13.00 0.29
N ARG A 115 -29.47 -12.23 0.48
CA ARG A 115 -29.81 -11.58 1.75
C ARG A 115 -29.67 -12.54 2.94
N GLY A 116 -28.80 -12.19 3.88
CA GLY A 116 -28.58 -12.94 5.13
C GLY A 116 -27.82 -14.26 4.97
N VAL A 117 -27.31 -14.59 3.77
CA VAL A 117 -26.56 -15.82 3.50
C VAL A 117 -25.15 -15.45 3.08
N VAL A 118 -24.20 -15.66 4.00
CA VAL A 118 -22.76 -15.45 3.74
C VAL A 118 -22.24 -16.56 2.82
N ASP A 119 -21.52 -16.20 1.76
CA ASP A 119 -20.87 -17.16 0.88
C ASP A 119 -19.54 -17.64 1.49
N THR A 120 -19.59 -18.73 2.23
CA THR A 120 -18.40 -19.32 2.87
C THR A 120 -17.38 -19.83 1.86
N ALA A 121 -17.80 -20.23 0.65
CA ALA A 121 -16.88 -20.67 -0.38
C ALA A 121 -16.06 -19.49 -0.93
N TYR A 122 -16.67 -18.31 -1.06
CA TYR A 122 -15.94 -17.09 -1.38
C TYR A 122 -14.97 -16.71 -0.25
N LEU A 123 -15.39 -16.79 1.02
CA LEU A 123 -14.48 -16.55 2.15
C LEU A 123 -13.26 -17.50 2.14
N ASP A 124 -13.45 -18.76 1.75
CA ASP A 124 -12.35 -19.72 1.60
C ASP A 124 -11.38 -19.35 0.48
N ARG A 125 -11.87 -18.80 -0.64
CA ARG A 125 -11.01 -18.30 -1.74
C ARG A 125 -10.21 -17.08 -1.31
N VAL A 126 -10.83 -16.10 -0.64
CA VAL A 126 -10.13 -14.93 -0.06
C VAL A 126 -9.02 -15.42 0.89
N ALA A 127 -9.36 -16.35 1.79
CA ALA A 127 -8.44 -16.88 2.76
C ALA A 127 -7.23 -17.61 2.13
N ALA A 128 -7.42 -18.27 0.99
CA ALA A 128 -6.33 -18.92 0.26
C ALA A 128 -5.35 -17.89 -0.36
N VAL A 129 -5.85 -16.74 -0.83
CA VAL A 129 -5.00 -15.65 -1.33
C VAL A 129 -4.20 -15.02 -0.19
N VAL A 130 -4.82 -14.80 0.98
CA VAL A 130 -4.12 -14.32 2.18
C VAL A 130 -2.98 -15.26 2.56
N ASP A 131 -3.23 -16.58 2.63
CA ASP A 131 -2.20 -17.58 2.94
C ASP A 131 -1.06 -17.60 1.91
N LEU A 132 -1.41 -17.46 0.62
CA LEU A 132 -0.45 -17.42 -0.48
C LEU A 132 0.51 -16.24 -0.38
N LEU A 133 -0.02 -15.06 -0.04
CA LEU A 133 0.74 -13.82 0.18
C LEU A 133 1.60 -13.91 1.44
N ALA A 134 1.02 -14.40 2.53
CA ALA A 134 1.72 -14.53 3.80
C ALA A 134 2.95 -15.46 3.70
N ALA A 135 2.83 -16.56 2.94
CA ALA A 135 3.93 -17.47 2.66
C ALA A 135 5.12 -16.81 1.93
N ARG A 136 4.95 -15.61 1.38
CA ARG A 136 5.96 -14.82 0.65
C ARG A 136 6.34 -13.52 1.36
N GLY A 137 5.95 -13.36 2.62
CA GLY A 137 6.31 -12.19 3.41
C GLY A 137 5.50 -10.94 3.07
N ILE A 138 4.28 -11.11 2.53
CA ILE A 138 3.39 -10.02 2.12
C ILE A 138 2.16 -10.00 3.03
N TYR A 139 1.94 -8.86 3.70
CA TYR A 139 0.73 -8.59 4.47
C TYR A 139 -0.47 -8.37 3.55
N THR A 140 -1.68 -8.65 4.03
CA THR A 140 -2.93 -8.40 3.30
C THR A 140 -3.83 -7.43 4.07
N LEU A 141 -4.09 -6.26 3.48
CA LEU A 141 -5.22 -5.41 3.84
C LEU A 141 -6.44 -5.88 3.05
N ILE A 142 -7.52 -6.23 3.74
CA ILE A 142 -8.77 -6.58 3.08
C ILE A 142 -9.58 -5.30 2.85
N ASP A 143 -9.88 -5.02 1.59
CA ASP A 143 -10.62 -3.85 1.16
C ASP A 143 -12.06 -4.22 0.81
N ASN A 144 -13.02 -3.71 1.58
CA ASN A 144 -14.44 -3.79 1.22
C ASN A 144 -14.76 -2.78 0.10
N HIS A 145 -14.50 -3.22 -1.13
CA HIS A 145 -14.51 -2.41 -2.32
C HIS A 145 -15.91 -2.11 -2.85
N GLN A 146 -16.06 -0.91 -3.42
CA GLN A 146 -17.20 -0.51 -4.22
C GLN A 146 -16.77 0.61 -5.17
N ASP A 147 -17.38 0.65 -6.36
CA ASP A 147 -17.47 1.88 -7.14
C ASP A 147 -18.91 2.04 -7.60
N GLY A 148 -19.46 3.25 -7.51
CA GLY A 148 -20.80 3.53 -7.99
C GLY A 148 -21.87 2.72 -7.25
N LEU A 149 -21.58 2.39 -5.99
CA LEU A 149 -22.42 1.69 -5.03
C LEU A 149 -22.75 0.23 -5.39
N SER A 150 -23.22 -0.06 -6.60
CA SER A 150 -23.74 -1.38 -6.98
C SER A 150 -23.82 -1.56 -8.49
N LYS A 151 -23.88 -2.81 -8.95
CA LYS A 151 -24.18 -3.19 -10.34
C LYS A 151 -25.50 -2.64 -10.88
N ILE A 152 -26.41 -2.19 -10.00
CA ILE A 152 -27.62 -1.42 -10.35
C ILE A 152 -27.30 -0.25 -11.31
N TRP A 153 -26.16 0.43 -11.08
CA TRP A 153 -25.71 1.58 -11.88
C TRP A 153 -24.53 1.24 -12.79
N GLY A 154 -24.24 -0.04 -13.01
CA GLY A 154 -23.04 -0.49 -13.74
C GLY A 154 -21.74 -0.36 -12.94
N GLY A 155 -21.83 -0.15 -11.62
CA GLY A 155 -20.71 -0.22 -10.68
C GLY A 155 -20.57 -1.59 -10.03
N ASN A 156 -19.98 -1.64 -8.84
CA ASN A 156 -19.77 -2.85 -8.04
C ASN A 156 -19.87 -2.56 -6.52
N GLY A 157 -19.75 -3.59 -5.68
CA GLY A 157 -19.69 -3.43 -4.22
C GLY A 157 -20.92 -3.96 -3.49
N PHE A 158 -22.00 -3.17 -3.40
CA PHE A 158 -23.21 -3.58 -2.66
C PHE A 158 -24.09 -4.52 -3.49
N PRO A 159 -24.63 -5.60 -2.89
CA PRO A 159 -25.55 -6.48 -3.57
C PRO A 159 -26.89 -5.80 -3.86
N GLU A 160 -27.48 -6.07 -5.03
CA GLU A 160 -28.73 -5.42 -5.45
C GLU A 160 -29.89 -5.59 -4.47
N TRP A 161 -29.93 -6.71 -3.74
CA TRP A 161 -30.98 -7.00 -2.76
C TRP A 161 -30.94 -6.05 -1.56
N SER A 162 -29.80 -5.43 -1.29
CA SER A 162 -29.61 -4.53 -0.14
C SER A 162 -30.20 -3.15 -0.38
N LEU A 163 -30.37 -2.73 -1.64
CA LEU A 163 -30.79 -1.38 -2.02
C LEU A 163 -32.15 -1.40 -2.72
N ARG A 164 -32.97 -0.37 -2.49
CA ARG A 164 -34.26 -0.16 -3.18
C ARG A 164 -34.16 0.82 -4.34
N SER A 165 -33.34 1.87 -4.22
CA SER A 165 -33.18 2.87 -5.28
C SER A 165 -32.76 2.20 -6.59
N ARG A 166 -33.32 2.70 -7.70
CA ARG A 166 -33.03 2.25 -9.07
C ARG A 166 -32.97 3.48 -10.00
N PRO A 167 -32.14 3.47 -11.04
CA PRO A 167 -32.12 4.52 -12.04
C PRO A 167 -33.44 4.54 -12.82
N GLY A 168 -33.93 5.74 -13.11
CA GLY A 168 -35.08 5.90 -14.00
C GLY A 168 -34.72 5.52 -15.45
N ALA A 169 -35.69 5.07 -16.24
CA ALA A 169 -35.45 4.64 -17.63
C ALA A 169 -34.84 5.72 -18.54
N LEU A 170 -35.03 7.01 -18.19
CA LEU A 170 -34.50 8.17 -18.92
C LEU A 170 -33.40 8.91 -18.16
N GLU A 171 -32.98 8.39 -17.01
CA GLU A 171 -31.89 9.00 -16.23
C GLU A 171 -30.55 8.69 -16.90
N PRO A 172 -29.79 9.70 -17.35
CA PRO A 172 -28.50 9.46 -17.98
C PRO A 172 -27.54 8.79 -16.99
N ASN A 173 -26.93 7.69 -17.42
CA ASN A 173 -25.83 7.06 -16.70
C ASN A 173 -24.52 7.30 -17.46
N PRO A 174 -23.66 8.23 -17.00
CA PRO A 174 -22.39 8.51 -17.65
C PRO A 174 -21.29 7.47 -17.32
N GLY A 175 -21.58 6.49 -16.47
CA GLY A 175 -20.58 5.54 -15.97
C GLY A 175 -19.59 6.16 -14.98
N PHE A 176 -18.57 5.40 -14.62
CA PHE A 176 -17.50 5.88 -13.75
C PHE A 176 -16.70 7.03 -14.40
N PRO A 177 -16.29 8.06 -13.64
CA PRO A 177 -16.64 8.31 -12.23
C PRO A 177 -17.94 9.14 -12.08
N LEU A 178 -18.49 9.68 -13.16
CA LEU A 178 -19.56 10.69 -13.09
C LEU A 178 -20.93 10.17 -12.63
N TYR A 179 -21.11 8.86 -12.57
CA TYR A 179 -22.35 8.27 -12.07
C TYR A 179 -22.65 8.58 -10.58
N TYR A 180 -21.67 9.05 -9.81
CA TYR A 180 -21.84 9.52 -8.43
C TYR A 180 -22.74 10.78 -8.38
N LEU A 181 -22.92 11.46 -9.52
CA LEU A 181 -23.83 12.60 -9.67
C LEU A 181 -25.26 12.19 -10.05
N MET A 182 -25.53 10.90 -10.29
CA MET A 182 -26.87 10.43 -10.65
C MET A 182 -27.82 10.57 -9.45
N PRO A 183 -29.00 11.21 -9.61
CA PRO A 183 -29.97 11.35 -8.52
C PRO A 183 -30.40 10.02 -7.90
N SER A 184 -30.55 8.95 -8.68
CA SER A 184 -30.88 7.62 -8.16
C SER A 184 -29.76 7.00 -7.34
N MET A 185 -28.50 7.15 -7.77
CA MET A 185 -27.36 6.66 -7.02
C MET A 185 -27.21 7.38 -5.68
N ASN A 186 -27.40 8.70 -5.67
CA ASN A 186 -27.38 9.49 -4.44
C ASN A 186 -28.44 9.03 -3.43
N ARG A 187 -29.66 8.70 -3.89
CA ARG A 187 -30.68 8.06 -3.04
C ARG A 187 -30.26 6.70 -2.52
N GLY A 188 -29.51 5.92 -3.31
CA GLY A 188 -28.96 4.64 -2.86
C GLY A 188 -27.97 4.82 -1.70
N TRP A 189 -27.09 5.81 -1.79
CA TRP A 189 -26.19 6.17 -0.69
C TRP A 189 -26.94 6.68 0.54
N ASP A 190 -28.03 7.45 0.36
CA ASP A 190 -28.88 7.86 1.48
C ASP A 190 -29.46 6.64 2.23
N GLU A 191 -29.86 5.58 1.51
CA GLU A 191 -30.31 4.32 2.14
C GLU A 191 -29.21 3.67 2.98
N VAL A 192 -27.95 3.71 2.53
CA VAL A 192 -26.79 3.21 3.29
C VAL A 192 -26.64 3.99 4.60
N TRP A 193 -26.58 5.33 4.53
CA TRP A 193 -26.29 6.18 5.68
C TRP A 193 -27.44 6.27 6.69
N HIS A 194 -28.69 6.15 6.23
CA HIS A 194 -29.85 5.99 7.10
C HIS A 194 -30.02 4.56 7.62
N ASN A 195 -29.22 3.61 7.13
CA ASN A 195 -29.35 2.18 7.36
C ASN A 195 -30.77 1.67 7.04
N ASP A 196 -31.36 2.19 5.96
CA ASP A 196 -32.63 1.70 5.45
C ASP A 196 -32.49 0.22 5.10
N ASN A 197 -33.53 -0.58 5.40
CA ASN A 197 -33.49 -2.05 5.24
C ASN A 197 -32.38 -2.78 6.00
N GLY A 198 -31.67 -2.11 6.93
CA GLY A 198 -30.54 -2.70 7.63
C GLY A 198 -29.31 -2.91 6.73
N VAL A 199 -29.07 -2.05 5.74
CA VAL A 199 -27.90 -2.18 4.84
C VAL A 199 -26.59 -2.30 5.60
N LEU A 200 -26.31 -1.38 6.53
CA LEU A 200 -25.09 -1.42 7.35
C LEU A 200 -25.11 -2.56 8.36
N ASP A 201 -26.28 -2.99 8.83
CA ASP A 201 -26.40 -4.20 9.67
C ASP A 201 -25.93 -5.45 8.93
N GLN A 202 -26.41 -5.63 7.70
CA GLN A 202 -26.06 -6.79 6.89
C GLN A 202 -24.60 -6.74 6.43
N LEU A 203 -24.09 -5.54 6.11
CA LEU A 203 -22.68 -5.35 5.83
C LEU A 203 -21.83 -5.72 7.07
N GLY A 204 -22.23 -5.29 8.27
CA GLY A 204 -21.57 -5.67 9.51
C GLY A 204 -21.56 -7.19 9.74
N VAL A 205 -22.65 -7.90 9.41
CA VAL A 205 -22.69 -9.37 9.45
C VAL A 205 -21.70 -9.99 8.45
N ALA A 206 -21.65 -9.48 7.21
CA ALA A 206 -20.73 -9.96 6.18
C ALA A 206 -19.26 -9.76 6.57
N LEU A 207 -18.89 -8.54 6.98
CA LEU A 207 -17.54 -8.21 7.42
C LEU A 207 -17.15 -8.95 8.70
N GLY A 208 -18.08 -9.13 9.64
CA GLY A 208 -17.83 -9.93 10.85
C GLY A 208 -17.58 -11.42 10.54
N ALA A 209 -18.25 -11.98 9.53
CA ALA A 209 -17.99 -13.35 9.09
C ALA A 209 -16.63 -13.47 8.38
N LEU A 210 -16.27 -12.50 7.55
CA LEU A 210 -14.96 -12.41 6.92
C LEU A 210 -13.84 -12.28 7.96
N ALA A 211 -14.00 -11.40 8.94
CA ALA A 211 -13.05 -11.22 10.03
C ALA A 211 -12.84 -12.52 10.83
N ALA A 212 -13.92 -13.21 11.19
CA ALA A 212 -13.83 -14.51 11.87
C ALA A 212 -13.05 -15.57 11.06
N ARG A 213 -13.08 -15.48 9.72
CA ARG A 213 -12.38 -16.42 8.84
C ARG A 213 -10.89 -16.13 8.73
N LEU A 214 -10.48 -14.88 8.92
CA LEU A 214 -9.15 -14.38 8.58
C LEU A 214 -8.29 -13.94 9.77
N ALA A 215 -8.87 -13.58 10.91
CA ALA A 215 -8.16 -12.89 11.99
C ALA A 215 -6.94 -13.64 12.56
N GLU A 216 -6.97 -14.97 12.59
CA GLU A 216 -5.86 -15.79 13.10
C GLU A 216 -4.86 -16.20 12.00
N ARG A 217 -4.96 -15.63 10.79
CA ARG A 217 -4.09 -15.98 9.67
C ARG A 217 -2.83 -15.11 9.68
N PRO A 218 -1.64 -15.72 9.48
CA PRO A 218 -0.41 -14.96 9.33
C PRO A 218 -0.53 -13.91 8.22
N GLY A 219 0.06 -12.74 8.44
CA GLY A 219 0.08 -11.67 7.43
C GLY A 219 -1.27 -10.96 7.24
N MET A 220 -2.30 -11.27 8.03
CA MET A 220 -3.54 -10.50 8.04
C MET A 220 -3.27 -9.11 8.65
N LEU A 221 -3.32 -8.04 7.85
CA LEU A 221 -3.06 -6.68 8.34
C LEU A 221 -4.29 -6.07 9.01
N GLY A 222 -5.46 -6.22 8.41
CA GLY A 222 -6.70 -5.61 8.88
C GLY A 222 -7.79 -5.53 7.82
N ILE A 223 -8.94 -4.95 8.19
CA ILE A 223 -10.05 -4.71 7.27
C ILE A 223 -10.26 -3.21 7.09
N GLU A 224 -10.24 -2.76 5.86
CA GLU A 224 -10.75 -1.45 5.44
C GLU A 224 -12.24 -1.54 5.19
N LEU A 225 -13.00 -0.70 5.90
CA LEU A 225 -14.44 -0.90 6.05
C LEU A 225 -15.24 -0.56 4.80
N MET A 226 -14.75 0.37 3.98
CA MET A 226 -15.47 0.83 2.79
C MET A 226 -14.55 1.65 1.88
N ASN A 227 -14.42 1.21 0.63
CA ASN A 227 -13.79 2.00 -0.42
C ASN A 227 -14.61 3.22 -0.78
N GLU A 228 -13.97 4.39 -0.83
CA GLU A 228 -14.49 5.65 -1.37
C GLU A 228 -15.95 6.00 -0.96
N PRO A 229 -16.25 6.14 0.35
CA PRO A 229 -17.62 6.35 0.81
C PRO A 229 -18.17 7.71 0.37
N TRP A 230 -19.21 7.68 -0.47
CA TRP A 230 -19.84 8.87 -1.03
C TRP A 230 -20.97 9.43 -0.14
N PRO A 231 -21.07 10.76 0.09
CA PRO A 231 -22.09 11.33 0.99
C PRO A 231 -23.56 11.20 0.57
N GLY A 232 -23.84 10.68 -0.63
CA GLY A 232 -25.19 10.65 -1.19
C GLY A 232 -25.72 12.05 -1.44
N SER A 233 -27.02 12.27 -1.25
CA SER A 233 -27.67 13.55 -1.54
C SER A 233 -27.10 14.74 -0.76
N ALA A 234 -26.34 14.47 0.32
CA ALA A 234 -25.67 15.50 1.12
C ALA A 234 -24.35 16.02 0.51
N PHE A 235 -23.84 15.47 -0.61
CA PHE A 235 -22.48 15.76 -1.09
C PHE A 235 -22.17 17.24 -1.32
N LEU A 236 -23.14 18.04 -1.78
CA LEU A 236 -22.93 19.48 -1.98
C LEU A 236 -22.63 20.23 -0.67
N SER A 237 -23.07 19.71 0.47
CA SER A 237 -22.74 20.29 1.78
C SER A 237 -21.25 20.18 2.13
N CYS A 238 -20.51 19.31 1.44
CA CYS A 238 -19.08 19.11 1.64
C CYS A 238 -18.23 20.18 0.95
N PHE A 239 -18.81 20.95 0.02
CA PHE A 239 -18.08 21.96 -0.73
C PHE A 239 -18.38 23.37 -0.19
N PRO A 240 -17.36 24.25 -0.07
CA PRO A 240 -15.95 24.05 -0.44
C PRO A 240 -15.00 23.64 0.71
N ASP A 241 -15.50 23.37 1.92
CA ASP A 241 -14.67 23.29 3.14
C ASP A 241 -14.99 22.09 4.04
N GLY A 242 -15.44 20.98 3.43
CA GLY A 242 -15.84 19.76 4.13
C GLY A 242 -17.25 19.84 4.72
N CYS A 243 -17.76 18.69 5.16
CA CYS A 243 -19.12 18.52 5.67
C CYS A 243 -19.12 17.91 7.08
N PRO A 244 -18.85 18.69 8.15
CA PRO A 244 -18.78 18.15 9.51
C PRO A 244 -20.04 17.40 9.95
N GLY A 245 -21.22 17.83 9.49
CA GLY A 245 -22.48 17.16 9.78
C GLY A 245 -22.58 15.76 9.18
N PHE A 246 -22.12 15.59 7.93
CA PHE A 246 -22.06 14.27 7.29
C PHE A 246 -20.95 13.41 7.88
N ASP A 247 -19.75 13.97 8.11
CA ASP A 247 -18.64 13.22 8.72
C ASP A 247 -19.00 12.64 10.09
N ALA A 248 -19.86 13.31 10.88
CA ALA A 248 -20.36 12.74 12.14
C ALA A 248 -21.26 11.51 11.92
N VAL A 249 -22.11 11.53 10.89
CA VAL A 249 -22.96 10.38 10.50
C VAL A 249 -22.09 9.24 9.97
N TYR A 250 -21.17 9.56 9.06
CA TYR A 250 -20.22 8.61 8.49
C TYR A 250 -19.34 7.96 9.57
N GLN A 251 -18.79 8.75 10.50
CA GLN A 251 -17.99 8.23 11.60
C GLN A 251 -18.79 7.26 12.49
N ALA A 252 -20.06 7.56 12.78
CA ALA A 252 -20.92 6.66 13.53
C ALA A 252 -21.19 5.34 12.77
N ALA A 253 -21.31 5.38 11.44
CA ALA A 253 -21.41 4.20 10.60
C ALA A 253 -20.12 3.36 10.63
N MET A 254 -18.95 3.98 10.53
CA MET A 254 -17.66 3.28 10.62
C MET A 254 -17.44 2.67 12.01
N GLN A 255 -17.84 3.35 13.08
CA GLN A 255 -17.81 2.78 14.43
C GLN A 255 -18.72 1.55 14.54
N ARG A 256 -19.94 1.62 14.01
CA ARG A 256 -20.87 0.47 14.01
C ARG A 256 -20.29 -0.75 13.30
N LEU A 257 -19.67 -0.55 12.13
CA LEU A 257 -19.04 -1.65 11.38
C LEU A 257 -17.78 -2.17 12.12
N THR A 258 -17.00 -1.28 12.72
CA THR A 258 -15.87 -1.65 13.59
C THR A 258 -16.32 -2.56 14.74
N ASP A 259 -17.41 -2.19 15.43
CA ASP A 259 -17.96 -2.98 16.53
C ASP A 259 -18.47 -4.35 16.04
N ALA A 260 -19.09 -4.41 14.86
CA ALA A 260 -19.56 -5.66 14.26
C ALA A 260 -18.41 -6.60 13.88
N VAL A 261 -17.32 -6.06 13.34
CA VAL A 261 -16.09 -6.82 13.04
C VAL A 261 -15.45 -7.31 14.34
N ARG A 262 -15.25 -6.41 15.31
CA ARG A 262 -14.58 -6.75 16.59
C ARG A 262 -15.39 -7.66 17.50
N ALA A 263 -16.70 -7.72 17.33
CA ALA A 263 -17.52 -8.76 17.97
C ALA A 263 -17.13 -10.18 17.54
N ARG A 264 -16.41 -10.34 16.43
CA ARG A 264 -15.95 -11.63 15.88
C ARG A 264 -14.43 -11.78 15.79
N ALA A 265 -13.69 -10.67 15.80
CA ALA A 265 -12.24 -10.62 15.80
C ALA A 265 -11.75 -9.41 16.60
N ALA A 266 -11.61 -9.58 17.93
CA ALA A 266 -11.47 -8.47 18.88
C ALA A 266 -10.26 -7.56 18.62
N ASP A 267 -9.14 -8.16 18.23
CA ASP A 267 -7.85 -7.48 18.10
C ASP A 267 -7.52 -7.11 16.65
N LEU A 268 -8.43 -7.35 15.69
CA LEU A 268 -8.17 -7.04 14.29
C LEU A 268 -8.11 -5.52 14.08
N MET A 269 -7.05 -5.06 13.41
CA MET A 269 -6.89 -3.66 13.03
C MET A 269 -7.91 -3.29 11.96
N ILE A 270 -8.44 -2.07 12.05
CA ILE A 270 -9.49 -1.57 11.17
C ILE A 270 -9.03 -0.28 10.48
N PHE A 271 -9.27 -0.17 9.19
CA PHE A 271 -8.89 1.00 8.39
C PHE A 271 -10.13 1.80 7.99
N TRP A 272 -10.07 3.10 8.24
CA TRP A 272 -11.15 4.05 7.92
C TRP A 272 -10.65 5.03 6.86
N GLU A 273 -11.32 5.04 5.71
CA GLU A 273 -11.14 6.10 4.73
C GLU A 273 -11.79 7.41 5.20
N PRO A 274 -11.36 8.58 4.70
CA PRO A 274 -12.22 9.76 4.71
C PRO A 274 -13.42 9.55 3.78
N ASN A 275 -14.49 10.32 3.92
CA ASN A 275 -15.50 10.36 2.86
C ASN A 275 -14.86 10.86 1.55
N VAL A 276 -15.29 10.33 0.40
CA VAL A 276 -14.53 10.46 -0.86
C VAL A 276 -14.55 11.88 -1.44
N THR A 277 -15.32 12.83 -0.88
CA THR A 277 -15.14 14.26 -1.27
C THR A 277 -13.72 14.77 -0.99
N TRP A 278 -12.95 14.01 -0.20
CA TRP A 278 -11.50 14.02 -0.11
C TRP A 278 -10.78 14.07 -1.47
N ASN A 279 -11.18 13.24 -2.43
CA ASN A 279 -10.59 13.18 -3.77
C ASN A 279 -10.84 14.46 -4.56
N GLU A 280 -11.92 15.19 -4.25
CA GLU A 280 -12.18 16.55 -4.74
C GLU A 280 -11.59 17.65 -3.82
N THR A 281 -10.59 17.29 -3.02
CA THR A 281 -9.77 18.16 -2.16
C THR A 281 -10.45 18.66 -0.88
N MET A 282 -11.61 18.13 -0.50
CA MET A 282 -12.30 18.55 0.73
C MET A 282 -11.59 17.95 1.97
N PRO A 283 -11.48 18.70 3.08
CA PRO A 283 -10.89 18.17 4.31
C PRO A 283 -11.85 17.19 5.01
N THR A 284 -11.29 16.17 5.66
CA THR A 284 -12.06 15.30 6.57
C THR A 284 -12.21 15.91 7.97
N ASN A 285 -13.39 15.77 8.55
CA ASN A 285 -13.71 16.14 9.92
C ASN A 285 -13.77 14.93 10.88
N LEU A 286 -13.40 13.73 10.42
CA LEU A 286 -13.27 12.55 11.28
C LEU A 286 -12.42 12.86 12.52
N GLY A 287 -12.88 12.41 13.69
CA GLY A 287 -12.22 12.63 14.97
C GLY A 287 -12.33 14.05 15.53
N ARG A 288 -13.06 14.98 14.89
CA ARG A 288 -13.37 16.29 15.50
C ARG A 288 -14.49 16.17 16.53
N ASN A 289 -15.58 15.51 16.17
CA ASN A 289 -16.71 15.31 17.07
C ASN A 289 -17.58 14.12 16.58
N PRO A 290 -17.55 12.97 17.29
CA PRO A 290 -16.72 12.70 18.46
C PRO A 290 -15.25 12.45 18.09
N PRO A 291 -14.31 12.51 19.05
CA PRO A 291 -12.98 11.93 18.88
C PRO A 291 -13.05 10.43 18.55
N ILE A 292 -12.07 9.91 17.82
CA ILE A 292 -11.93 8.47 17.59
C ILE A 292 -11.19 7.88 18.79
N THR A 293 -11.83 6.97 19.52
CA THR A 293 -11.26 6.33 20.72
C THR A 293 -11.07 4.83 20.57
N ALA A 294 -11.51 4.24 19.46
CA ALA A 294 -11.24 2.84 19.18
C ALA A 294 -9.72 2.62 19.01
N PRO A 295 -9.11 1.61 19.65
CA PRO A 295 -7.70 1.26 19.43
C PRO A 295 -7.52 0.65 18.03
N ASP A 296 -6.28 0.51 17.57
CA ASP A 296 -5.93 -0.17 16.31
C ASP A 296 -6.78 0.28 15.11
N ILE A 297 -6.90 1.59 14.97
CA ILE A 297 -7.45 2.23 13.78
C ILE A 297 -6.30 2.74 12.93
N GLY A 298 -6.33 2.45 11.63
CA GLY A 298 -5.51 3.09 10.61
C GLY A 298 -6.34 4.06 9.76
N PHE A 299 -5.76 5.19 9.37
CA PHE A 299 -6.38 6.10 8.40
C PHE A 299 -5.96 5.72 6.98
N ALA A 300 -6.94 5.59 6.09
CA ALA A 300 -6.78 5.05 4.74
C ALA A 300 -7.18 6.06 3.65
N PRO A 301 -6.45 7.16 3.44
CA PRO A 301 -6.77 8.11 2.37
C PRO A 301 -6.28 7.62 1.01
N HIS A 302 -6.94 8.10 -0.05
CA HIS A 302 -6.44 8.03 -1.42
C HIS A 302 -5.63 9.30 -1.76
N ASP A 303 -4.70 9.22 -2.72
CA ASP A 303 -3.94 10.37 -3.23
C ASP A 303 -3.94 10.40 -4.76
N TYR A 304 -5.08 10.82 -5.33
CA TYR A 304 -5.24 10.99 -6.77
C TYR A 304 -4.97 12.41 -7.24
N CYS A 305 -4.41 12.53 -8.45
CA CYS A 305 -4.41 13.78 -9.19
C CYS A 305 -5.68 13.91 -10.04
N ILE A 306 -6.54 14.89 -9.73
CA ILE A 306 -7.82 15.12 -10.44
C ILE A 306 -7.60 15.31 -11.96
N PRO A 307 -6.73 16.22 -12.45
CA PRO A 307 -6.42 16.32 -13.87
C PRO A 307 -5.93 15.04 -14.55
N SER A 308 -5.21 14.17 -13.83
CA SER A 308 -4.76 12.89 -14.38
C SER A 308 -5.96 11.95 -14.57
N GLN A 309 -6.78 11.76 -13.53
CA GLN A 309 -8.00 10.95 -13.61
C GLN A 309 -8.96 11.48 -14.71
N LEU A 310 -9.17 12.79 -14.81
CA LEU A 310 -10.02 13.36 -15.87
C LEU A 310 -9.45 13.14 -17.28
N ALA A 311 -8.12 13.09 -17.44
CA ALA A 311 -7.51 12.73 -18.71
C ALA A 311 -7.74 11.25 -19.05
N ILE A 312 -7.64 10.36 -18.06
CA ILE A 312 -7.85 8.90 -18.21
C ILE A 312 -9.31 8.59 -18.57
N TYR A 313 -10.25 9.09 -17.78
CA TYR A 313 -11.66 8.67 -17.87
C TYR A 313 -12.51 9.54 -18.81
N LEU A 314 -12.19 10.83 -18.96
CA LEU A 314 -12.97 11.77 -19.77
C LEU A 314 -12.22 12.27 -21.02
N GLY A 315 -10.97 11.84 -21.22
CA GLY A 315 -10.16 12.29 -22.37
C GLY A 315 -9.81 13.79 -22.33
N LEU A 316 -9.82 14.41 -21.14
CA LEU A 316 -9.43 15.82 -21.00
C LEU A 316 -7.93 16.03 -21.28
N PRO A 317 -7.52 17.26 -21.63
CA PRO A 317 -6.12 17.53 -22.01
C PRO A 317 -5.11 17.21 -20.90
N ALA A 318 -4.13 16.36 -21.21
CA ALA A 318 -3.07 15.96 -20.28
C ALA A 318 -2.23 17.13 -19.73
N GLY A 319 -2.16 18.27 -20.43
CA GLY A 319 -1.45 19.46 -19.95
C GLY A 319 -1.99 20.03 -18.63
N LEU A 320 -3.23 19.69 -18.25
CA LEU A 320 -3.81 20.09 -16.97
C LEU A 320 -3.12 19.45 -15.76
N ARG A 321 -2.33 18.39 -15.97
CA ARG A 321 -1.52 17.73 -14.92
C ARG A 321 -0.46 18.64 -14.28
N ALA A 322 -0.17 19.80 -14.88
CA ALA A 322 0.66 20.83 -14.24
C ALA A 322 0.11 21.28 -12.87
N LEU A 323 -1.17 21.05 -12.58
CA LEU A 323 -1.81 21.34 -11.30
C LEU A 323 -1.68 20.21 -10.26
N CYS A 324 -1.22 19.01 -10.65
CA CYS A 324 -1.19 17.84 -9.76
C CYS A 324 -0.38 18.10 -8.49
N GLY A 325 0.81 18.71 -8.60
CA GLY A 325 1.67 18.95 -7.44
C GLY A 325 0.99 19.79 -6.36
N VAL A 326 0.39 20.92 -6.74
CA VAL A 326 -0.31 21.81 -5.79
C VAL A 326 -1.57 21.15 -5.22
N GLN A 327 -2.31 20.40 -6.03
CA GLN A 327 -3.52 19.72 -5.57
C GLN A 327 -3.20 18.56 -4.61
N GLN A 328 -2.20 17.74 -4.92
CA GLN A 328 -1.77 16.65 -4.05
C GLN A 328 -1.12 17.19 -2.77
N ASP A 329 -0.37 18.29 -2.83
CA ASP A 329 0.13 18.96 -1.62
C ASP A 329 -1.00 19.37 -0.66
N LYS A 330 -2.18 19.73 -1.19
CA LYS A 330 -3.37 19.98 -0.36
C LYS A 330 -3.87 18.68 0.29
N THR A 331 -3.90 17.56 -0.42
CA THR A 331 -4.20 16.22 0.13
C THR A 331 -3.27 15.90 1.29
N TRP A 332 -1.96 16.06 1.13
CA TRP A 332 -0.97 15.82 2.19
C TRP A 332 -1.10 16.80 3.36
N GLY A 333 -1.48 18.05 3.12
CA GLY A 333 -1.85 19.00 4.17
C GLY A 333 -3.07 18.57 4.98
N ASN A 334 -4.06 17.93 4.34
CA ASN A 334 -5.21 17.34 5.01
C ASN A 334 -4.82 16.10 5.82
N ILE A 335 -3.91 15.25 5.31
CA ILE A 335 -3.35 14.12 6.07
C ILE A 335 -2.68 14.63 7.34
N ASP A 336 -1.80 15.64 7.23
CA ASP A 336 -1.14 16.23 8.39
C ASP A 336 -2.16 16.79 9.41
N ALA A 337 -3.24 17.40 8.94
CA ALA A 337 -4.30 17.93 9.80
C ALA A 337 -5.09 16.82 10.52
N PHE A 338 -5.31 15.68 9.87
CA PHE A 338 -5.89 14.49 10.49
C PHE A 338 -4.93 13.91 11.53
N THR A 339 -3.69 13.60 11.15
CA THR A 339 -2.69 12.98 12.03
C THR A 339 -2.43 13.81 13.29
N ARG A 340 -2.29 15.15 13.17
CA ARG A 340 -2.14 16.03 14.34
C ARG A 340 -3.35 16.03 15.28
N ARG A 341 -4.54 15.79 14.74
CA ARG A 341 -5.79 15.80 15.51
C ARG A 341 -6.03 14.48 16.24
N THR A 342 -5.72 13.36 15.60
CA THR A 342 -6.12 12.03 16.07
C THR A 342 -4.97 11.19 16.60
N GLY A 343 -3.73 11.44 16.16
CA GLY A 343 -2.58 10.58 16.44
C GLY A 343 -2.65 9.20 15.77
N ILE A 344 -3.61 8.98 14.86
CA ILE A 344 -3.81 7.71 14.15
C ILE A 344 -2.81 7.59 12.99
N PRO A 345 -2.14 6.44 12.80
CA PRO A 345 -1.23 6.23 11.67
C PRO A 345 -1.98 6.24 10.34
N THR A 346 -1.28 6.59 9.27
CA THR A 346 -1.83 6.66 7.91
C THR A 346 -1.17 5.64 6.99
N LEU A 347 -1.98 5.01 6.14
CA LEU A 347 -1.55 4.16 5.02
C LEU A 347 -2.31 4.66 3.78
N VAL A 348 -1.60 5.15 2.75
CA VAL A 348 -2.28 5.61 1.51
C VAL A 348 -2.76 4.37 0.75
N THR A 349 -4.06 4.11 0.74
CA THR A 349 -4.60 2.84 0.23
C THR A 349 -4.71 2.80 -1.30
N GLU A 350 -4.69 3.96 -1.96
CA GLU A 350 -4.81 4.04 -3.41
C GLU A 350 -4.19 5.31 -4.01
N PHE A 351 -3.44 5.15 -5.12
CA PHE A 351 -2.90 6.23 -5.94
C PHE A 351 -2.36 5.71 -7.28
N GLY A 352 -2.09 6.62 -8.23
CA GLY A 352 -1.27 6.34 -9.42
C GLY A 352 -2.07 6.03 -10.70
N ASP A 353 -2.81 4.93 -10.74
CA ASP A 353 -3.68 4.51 -11.86
C ASP A 353 -2.96 4.52 -13.23
N GLY A 354 -1.75 3.95 -13.27
CA GLY A 354 -0.94 3.84 -14.49
C GLY A 354 -0.23 5.12 -14.96
N ASP A 355 -0.52 6.30 -14.38
CA ASP A 355 0.17 7.55 -14.77
C ASP A 355 1.49 7.72 -13.99
N ALA A 356 2.60 7.35 -14.61
CA ALA A 356 3.93 7.48 -14.02
C ALA A 356 4.29 8.94 -13.66
N THR A 357 3.68 9.94 -14.32
CA THR A 357 4.04 11.35 -14.13
C THR A 357 3.60 11.93 -12.79
N VAL A 358 2.67 11.26 -12.09
CA VAL A 358 2.15 11.73 -10.80
C VAL A 358 2.72 10.96 -9.60
N LEU A 359 3.35 9.81 -9.81
CA LEU A 359 3.84 8.94 -8.73
C LEU A 359 4.79 9.67 -7.78
N ARG A 360 5.69 10.49 -8.33
CA ARG A 360 6.69 11.23 -7.54
C ARG A 360 6.04 12.12 -6.48
N ASN A 361 4.85 12.69 -6.75
CA ASN A 361 4.16 13.54 -5.80
C ASN A 361 3.77 12.76 -4.55
N THR A 362 3.19 11.57 -4.71
CA THR A 362 2.83 10.69 -3.59
C THR A 362 4.07 10.13 -2.90
N LEU A 363 5.01 9.56 -3.67
CA LEU A 363 6.15 8.83 -3.12
C LEU A 363 7.08 9.72 -2.28
N VAL A 364 7.37 10.94 -2.75
CA VAL A 364 8.21 11.88 -1.97
C VAL A 364 7.50 12.33 -0.71
N ARG A 365 6.21 12.64 -0.78
CA ARG A 365 5.43 13.11 0.39
C ARG A 365 5.20 12.02 1.42
N ALA A 366 5.07 10.77 0.97
CA ALA A 366 5.03 9.58 1.80
C ALA A 366 6.35 9.36 2.55
N ASP A 367 7.49 9.41 1.84
CA ASP A 367 8.84 9.26 2.42
C ASP A 367 9.13 10.37 3.46
N GLU A 368 8.71 11.62 3.21
CA GLU A 368 8.83 12.75 4.16
C GLU A 368 8.14 12.49 5.51
N ARG A 369 7.09 11.68 5.50
CA ARG A 369 6.20 11.37 6.64
C ARG A 369 6.37 9.96 7.19
N PHE A 370 7.21 9.12 6.58
CA PHE A 370 7.29 7.69 6.87
C PHE A 370 5.91 7.01 6.75
N ILE A 371 5.14 7.36 5.71
CA ILE A 371 3.80 6.81 5.45
C ILE A 371 3.89 5.75 4.35
N GLY A 372 3.26 4.60 4.59
CA GLY A 372 3.16 3.52 3.60
C GLY A 372 2.12 3.82 2.51
N TRP A 373 2.11 3.00 1.47
CA TRP A 373 1.19 3.16 0.34
C TRP A 373 0.92 1.85 -0.41
N MET A 374 -0.21 1.81 -1.13
CA MET A 374 -0.61 0.73 -2.03
C MET A 374 -1.02 1.30 -3.39
N TYR A 375 -0.26 0.95 -4.44
CA TYR A 375 -0.45 1.46 -5.79
C TYR A 375 -1.68 0.85 -6.49
N TRP A 376 -2.43 1.66 -7.24
CA TRP A 376 -3.49 1.20 -8.13
C TRP A 376 -2.95 1.08 -9.57
N HIS A 377 -2.89 -0.10 -10.19
CA HIS A 377 -3.34 -1.42 -9.71
C HIS A 377 -2.45 -2.55 -10.26
N TYR A 378 -2.46 -3.70 -9.58
CA TYR A 378 -1.80 -4.92 -10.03
C TYR A 378 -2.82 -6.03 -10.33
N ALA A 379 -2.88 -6.46 -11.60
CA ALA A 379 -3.63 -7.63 -12.03
C ALA A 379 -2.68 -8.79 -12.33
N SER A 380 -3.11 -10.03 -12.02
CA SER A 380 -2.29 -11.23 -12.22
C SER A 380 -1.73 -11.33 -13.63
N ARG A 381 -0.45 -11.67 -13.74
CA ARG A 381 0.17 -11.86 -15.03
C ARG A 381 -0.36 -13.09 -15.76
N PHE A 382 -1.10 -13.98 -15.11
CA PHE A 382 -1.46 -15.28 -15.64
C PHE A 382 -2.97 -15.40 -15.85
N GLY A 383 -3.39 -15.41 -17.13
CA GLY A 383 -4.78 -15.63 -17.50
C GLY A 383 -4.91 -16.37 -18.84
N ALA A 384 -6.13 -16.42 -19.39
CA ALA A 384 -6.45 -17.16 -20.62
C ALA A 384 -5.60 -16.74 -21.85
N GLY A 385 -5.07 -15.51 -21.86
CA GLY A 385 -4.17 -15.01 -22.91
C GLY A 385 -2.70 -15.42 -22.77
N GLY A 386 -2.34 -16.21 -21.76
CA GLY A 386 -0.97 -16.55 -21.41
C GLY A 386 -0.29 -15.51 -20.49
N PRO A 387 0.97 -15.75 -20.08
CA PRO A 387 1.68 -14.87 -19.16
C PRO A 387 1.95 -13.48 -19.74
N ARG A 388 1.54 -12.44 -19.02
CA ARG A 388 1.87 -11.03 -19.27
C ARG A 388 3.31 -10.73 -18.82
N PRO A 389 3.98 -9.73 -19.43
CA PRO A 389 5.28 -9.28 -18.94
C PRO A 389 5.17 -8.74 -17.51
N ASP A 390 6.32 -8.61 -16.87
CA ASP A 390 6.42 -7.92 -15.59
C ASP A 390 6.01 -6.44 -15.75
N PRO A 391 4.96 -5.97 -15.06
CA PRO A 391 4.49 -4.59 -15.20
C PRO A 391 5.44 -3.55 -14.57
N PHE A 392 6.38 -3.99 -13.72
CA PHE A 392 7.36 -3.11 -13.08
C PHE A 392 8.63 -2.95 -13.91
N HIS A 393 8.74 -3.62 -15.05
CA HIS A 393 9.79 -3.34 -16.02
C HIS A 393 9.41 -2.10 -16.86
N GLY A 394 9.63 -0.91 -16.32
CA GLY A 394 9.31 0.35 -16.99
C GLY A 394 9.39 1.58 -16.09
N GLU A 395 8.74 2.68 -16.51
CA GLU A 395 8.70 3.95 -15.76
C GLU A 395 8.00 3.79 -14.41
N LEU A 396 6.90 3.01 -14.36
CA LEU A 396 6.17 2.73 -13.13
C LEU A 396 7.07 2.04 -12.09
N GLY A 397 7.70 0.92 -12.46
CA GLY A 397 8.54 0.17 -11.51
C GLY A 397 9.83 0.89 -11.14
N ARG A 398 10.36 1.79 -11.99
CA ARG A 398 11.48 2.66 -11.61
C ARG A 398 11.14 3.54 -10.41
N GLU A 399 9.91 4.02 -10.32
CA GLU A 399 9.45 4.83 -9.19
C GLU A 399 9.03 3.97 -7.98
N LEU A 400 8.28 2.87 -8.23
CA LEU A 400 7.64 2.06 -7.18
C LEU A 400 8.58 1.02 -6.52
N VAL A 401 9.59 0.50 -7.23
CA VAL A 401 10.50 -0.53 -6.69
C VAL A 401 11.69 0.13 -6.00
N ARG A 402 11.49 0.54 -4.74
CA ARG A 402 12.40 1.42 -3.98
C ARG A 402 13.26 0.66 -2.98
N THR A 403 14.46 1.13 -2.69
CA THR A 403 15.17 0.71 -1.46
C THR A 403 14.49 1.40 -0.27
N TYR A 404 14.06 0.66 0.75
CA TYR A 404 13.33 1.23 1.89
C TYR A 404 13.42 0.37 3.16
N PRO A 405 13.27 0.97 4.37
CA PRO A 405 13.26 0.24 5.63
C PRO A 405 11.90 -0.44 5.85
N ARG A 406 11.82 -1.75 5.63
CA ARG A 406 10.57 -2.53 5.82
C ARG A 406 10.18 -2.61 7.30
N ALA A 407 11.17 -2.75 8.18
CA ALA A 407 10.97 -2.79 9.63
C ALA A 407 12.16 -2.14 10.33
N THR A 408 11.90 -1.18 11.20
CA THR A 408 12.94 -0.41 11.92
C THR A 408 12.90 -0.73 13.40
N ALA A 409 14.02 -1.20 13.96
CA ALA A 409 14.23 -1.39 15.40
C ALA A 409 14.44 -0.03 16.12
N GLY A 410 13.43 0.84 16.04
CA GLY A 410 13.57 2.23 16.41
C GLY A 410 12.39 3.11 16.02
N VAL A 411 12.53 4.39 16.33
CA VAL A 411 11.65 5.46 15.84
C VAL A 411 12.25 6.01 14.55
N PRO A 412 11.53 5.92 13.41
CA PRO A 412 12.01 6.46 12.15
C PRO A 412 12.30 7.96 12.21
N GLY A 413 13.43 8.35 11.63
CA GLY A 413 13.75 9.71 11.22
C GLY A 413 13.51 9.87 9.71
N ARG A 414 14.21 10.81 9.09
CA ARG A 414 14.06 11.11 7.66
C ARG A 414 14.68 10.02 6.78
N MET A 415 14.08 9.84 5.62
CA MET A 415 14.62 9.04 4.53
C MET A 415 14.56 9.81 3.21
N VAL A 416 15.33 9.35 2.24
CA VAL A 416 15.25 9.73 0.83
C VAL A 416 15.66 8.54 -0.04
N PHE A 417 15.03 8.40 -1.20
CA PHE A 417 15.42 7.48 -2.25
C PHE A 417 15.33 8.19 -3.61
N ASP A 418 16.42 8.17 -4.37
CA ASP A 418 16.45 8.65 -5.75
C ASP A 418 16.15 7.50 -6.73
N PRO A 419 15.02 7.53 -7.46
CA PRO A 419 14.66 6.50 -8.44
C PRO A 419 15.52 6.55 -9.73
N ALA A 420 16.34 7.59 -9.94
CA ALA A 420 17.21 7.69 -11.11
C ALA A 420 18.44 6.78 -10.99
N ASP A 421 19.09 6.78 -9.83
CA ASP A 421 20.33 6.04 -9.58
C ASP A 421 20.28 5.06 -8.41
N GLY A 422 19.22 5.09 -7.61
CA GLY A 422 19.03 4.22 -6.46
C GLY A 422 19.68 4.74 -5.18
N ASP A 423 20.19 5.96 -5.14
CA ASP A 423 20.82 6.45 -3.91
C ASP A 423 19.78 6.58 -2.79
N PHE A 424 20.12 6.02 -1.64
CA PHE A 424 19.24 5.93 -0.47
C PHE A 424 19.98 6.37 0.78
N ALA A 425 19.31 7.19 1.60
CA ALA A 425 19.77 7.55 2.93
C ALA A 425 18.61 7.53 3.92
N TYR A 426 18.85 6.98 5.11
CA TYR A 426 17.85 6.86 6.18
C TYR A 426 18.48 7.04 7.55
N ARG A 427 17.78 7.74 8.44
CA ARG A 427 18.18 7.85 9.85
C ARG A 427 17.04 7.41 10.76
N TYR A 428 17.37 6.76 11.88
CA TYR A 428 16.42 6.42 12.92
C TYR A 428 17.05 6.47 14.31
N THR A 429 16.22 6.60 15.35
CA THR A 429 16.64 6.51 16.74
C THR A 429 16.35 5.11 17.28
N PRO A 430 17.36 4.34 17.71
CA PRO A 430 17.14 2.97 18.19
C PRO A 430 16.15 2.88 19.37
N ARG A 431 15.32 1.85 19.35
CA ARG A 431 14.46 1.42 20.47
C ARG A 431 14.68 -0.08 20.72
N PRO A 432 14.41 -0.58 21.94
CA PRO A 432 14.38 -2.01 22.17
C PRO A 432 13.39 -2.69 21.23
N ALA A 433 13.87 -3.69 20.48
CA ALA A 433 13.08 -4.52 19.58
C ALA A 433 13.73 -5.92 19.49
N ALA A 434 12.92 -6.94 19.24
CA ALA A 434 13.36 -8.32 19.04
C ALA A 434 13.75 -8.54 17.57
N GLY A 435 14.90 -8.02 17.16
CA GLY A 435 15.44 -8.21 15.81
C GLY A 435 16.12 -6.96 15.25
N PRO A 436 16.85 -7.09 14.14
CA PRO A 436 17.50 -5.95 13.49
C PRO A 436 16.49 -5.08 12.72
N THR A 437 16.92 -3.88 12.37
CA THR A 437 16.31 -3.10 11.29
C THR A 437 16.53 -3.84 9.96
N GLU A 438 15.50 -3.93 9.14
CA GLU A 438 15.51 -4.58 7.83
C GLU A 438 15.25 -3.55 6.73
N ILE A 439 16.22 -3.39 5.82
CA ILE A 439 16.13 -2.52 4.66
C ILE A 439 16.14 -3.39 3.41
N TYR A 440 15.04 -3.39 2.67
CA TYR A 440 15.02 -4.01 1.36
C TYR A 440 15.82 -3.17 0.36
N VAL A 441 16.61 -3.83 -0.47
CA VAL A 441 17.41 -3.20 -1.53
C VAL A 441 16.74 -3.50 -2.87
N SER A 442 16.46 -2.45 -3.66
CA SER A 442 15.83 -2.57 -4.97
C SER A 442 16.61 -3.51 -5.92
N ASP A 443 15.93 -4.38 -6.67
CA ASP A 443 16.58 -5.20 -7.71
C ASP A 443 16.76 -4.47 -9.04
N LEU A 444 16.10 -3.33 -9.22
CA LEU A 444 16.16 -2.59 -10.47
C LEU A 444 17.31 -1.58 -10.50
N HIS A 445 17.70 -1.03 -9.34
CA HIS A 445 18.54 0.17 -9.30
C HIS A 445 20.04 -0.08 -9.16
N TYR A 446 20.46 -1.31 -8.81
CA TYR A 446 21.87 -1.64 -8.55
C TYR A 446 22.35 -2.81 -9.43
N PRO A 447 22.44 -2.62 -10.77
CA PRO A 447 22.78 -3.70 -11.70
C PRO A 447 24.18 -4.31 -11.45
N ASP A 448 25.11 -3.51 -10.93
CA ASP A 448 26.49 -3.91 -10.61
C ASP A 448 26.70 -4.17 -9.10
N GLY A 449 25.60 -4.38 -8.37
CA GLY A 449 25.60 -4.48 -6.91
C GLY A 449 25.58 -3.11 -6.21
N TYR A 450 25.57 -3.12 -4.87
CA TYR A 450 25.42 -1.92 -4.04
C TYR A 450 26.49 -1.88 -2.93
N ARG A 451 26.71 -0.69 -2.37
CA ARG A 451 27.46 -0.47 -1.14
C ARG A 451 26.53 -0.07 -0.01
N VAL A 452 26.88 -0.47 1.21
CA VAL A 452 26.21 -0.01 2.43
C VAL A 452 27.22 0.66 3.32
N ARG A 453 26.87 1.86 3.80
CA ARG A 453 27.57 2.53 4.90
C ARG A 453 26.59 2.72 6.04
N VAL A 454 27.01 2.37 7.25
CA VAL A 454 26.23 2.59 8.47
C VAL A 454 27.06 3.41 9.44
N GLU A 455 26.41 4.40 10.06
CA GLU A 455 26.94 5.17 11.16
C GLU A 455 26.09 4.88 12.41
N GLY A 456 26.74 4.61 13.56
CA GLY A 456 26.05 4.29 14.82
C GLY A 456 25.49 2.86 14.90
N GLY A 457 25.83 2.00 13.94
CA GLY A 457 25.39 0.61 13.89
C GLY A 457 26.25 -0.24 12.96
N THR A 458 25.95 -1.53 12.94
CA THR A 458 26.70 -2.55 12.20
C THR A 458 25.77 -3.30 11.24
N VAL A 459 26.24 -3.48 10.00
CA VAL A 459 25.58 -4.36 9.01
C VAL A 459 25.85 -5.82 9.40
N THR A 460 24.78 -6.61 9.48
CA THR A 460 24.84 -8.04 9.88
C THR A 460 24.47 -8.99 8.75
N SER A 461 23.93 -8.49 7.64
CA SER A 461 23.63 -9.26 6.43
C SER A 461 24.89 -9.56 5.61
N ALA A 462 24.87 -10.63 4.83
CA ALA A 462 25.93 -10.93 3.88
C ALA A 462 26.01 -9.87 2.75
N PRO A 463 27.19 -9.70 2.10
CA PRO A 463 27.32 -8.86 0.91
C PRO A 463 26.34 -9.28 -0.20
N GLY A 464 25.67 -8.31 -0.83
CA GLY A 464 24.72 -8.56 -1.91
C GLY A 464 23.36 -9.13 -1.46
N ALA A 465 23.10 -9.20 -0.14
CA ALA A 465 21.82 -9.68 0.38
C ALA A 465 20.66 -8.78 -0.08
N ARG A 466 19.51 -9.40 -0.38
CA ARG A 466 18.33 -8.63 -0.80
C ARG A 466 17.77 -7.71 0.29
N VAL A 467 18.03 -8.08 1.54
CA VAL A 467 17.62 -7.36 2.73
C VAL A 467 18.87 -7.10 3.55
N VAL A 468 19.18 -5.83 3.74
CA VAL A 468 20.25 -5.37 4.61
C VAL A 468 19.74 -5.35 6.04
N THR A 469 20.40 -6.09 6.93
CA THR A 469 20.07 -6.10 8.36
C THR A 469 21.06 -5.23 9.14
N VAL A 470 20.53 -4.30 9.94
CA VAL A 470 21.34 -3.35 10.73
C VAL A 470 21.01 -3.47 12.21
N VAL A 471 22.05 -3.63 13.02
CA VAL A 471 21.96 -3.61 14.50
C VAL A 471 22.63 -2.33 15.00
N ALA A 472 21.95 -1.59 15.87
CA ALA A 472 22.51 -0.39 16.47
C ALA A 472 23.63 -0.75 17.47
N ASP A 473 24.72 0.01 17.49
CA ASP A 473 25.84 -0.24 18.41
C ASP A 473 25.53 0.29 19.83
N ALA A 474 24.73 1.36 19.91
CA ALA A 474 24.35 2.05 21.13
C ALA A 474 22.99 2.76 20.95
N SER A 475 22.58 3.57 21.93
CA SER A 475 21.36 4.37 21.87
C SER A 475 21.48 5.65 21.02
N THR A 476 22.59 5.85 20.30
CA THR A 476 22.77 6.98 19.38
C THR A 476 21.99 6.77 18.08
N PRO A 477 21.56 7.84 17.38
CA PRO A 477 20.90 7.69 16.08
C PRO A 477 21.76 6.90 15.09
N VAL A 478 21.12 6.00 14.33
CA VAL A 478 21.73 5.21 13.27
C VAL A 478 21.44 5.89 11.94
N SER A 479 22.45 6.06 11.09
CA SER A 479 22.28 6.50 9.71
C SER A 479 22.74 5.39 8.76
N VAL A 480 21.91 5.04 7.79
CA VAL A 480 22.17 4.01 6.78
C VAL A 480 22.16 4.64 5.40
N TYR A 481 23.17 4.31 4.61
CA TYR A 481 23.32 4.74 3.22
C TYR A 481 23.43 3.50 2.35
N VAL A 482 22.65 3.44 1.27
CA VAL A 482 22.73 2.39 0.25
C VAL A 482 22.82 3.06 -1.11
N ASN A 483 23.87 2.76 -1.87
CA ASN A 483 24.12 3.42 -3.15
C ASN A 483 24.92 2.53 -4.10
N ARG A 484 24.97 2.90 -5.38
CA ARG A 484 25.83 2.21 -6.35
C ARG A 484 27.31 2.37 -5.97
N PRO A 485 28.21 1.41 -6.30
CA PRO A 485 29.62 1.46 -5.94
C PRO A 485 30.38 2.69 -6.45
N ASP A 486 29.92 3.28 -7.55
CA ASP A 486 30.48 4.46 -8.20
C ASP A 486 29.78 5.78 -7.80
N SER A 487 28.67 5.72 -7.06
CA SER A 487 27.99 6.91 -6.56
C SER A 487 28.64 7.46 -5.28
N ALA A 488 28.58 8.79 -5.14
CA ALA A 488 28.89 9.48 -3.89
C ALA A 488 27.82 9.22 -2.79
N GLY A 489 26.63 8.77 -3.18
CA GLY A 489 25.50 8.50 -2.30
C GLY A 489 24.72 9.77 -1.93
N GLU A 490 23.53 9.54 -1.38
CA GLU A 490 22.66 10.60 -0.86
C GLU A 490 23.02 11.04 0.57
N THR A 491 22.52 12.21 0.96
CA THR A 491 22.60 12.69 2.35
C THR A 491 21.26 12.55 3.05
N VAL A 492 21.29 12.25 4.36
CA VAL A 492 20.05 12.17 5.15
C VAL A 492 19.42 13.56 5.20
N PRO A 493 18.15 13.74 4.79
CA PRO A 493 17.48 15.03 4.89
C PRO A 493 17.44 15.55 6.33
N GLU A 494 17.59 16.86 6.51
CA GLU A 494 17.55 17.49 7.84
C GLU A 494 16.13 17.61 8.40
N GLY A 495 16.01 17.66 9.73
CA GLY A 495 14.75 17.86 10.46
C GLY A 495 14.06 16.56 10.89
N PRO A 496 12.99 16.64 11.71
CA PRO A 496 12.19 15.47 12.09
C PRO A 496 11.39 14.95 10.89
N VAL A 497 10.84 13.74 11.01
CA VAL A 497 9.73 13.29 10.16
C VAL A 497 8.60 14.32 10.30
N GLY A 498 8.20 14.93 9.19
CA GLY A 498 7.42 16.15 9.22
C GLY A 498 5.92 15.90 9.17
N THR A 499 5.16 16.48 10.09
CA THR A 499 3.73 16.82 9.90
C THR A 499 3.55 18.33 9.66
N GLY A 500 4.60 18.99 9.15
CA GLY A 500 4.71 20.45 9.07
C GLY A 500 4.67 20.92 7.62
N SER A 501 3.85 21.95 7.36
CA SER A 501 3.72 22.65 6.08
C SER A 501 5.09 22.89 5.45
N ALA A 502 5.28 22.42 4.21
CA ALA A 502 6.39 22.84 3.38
C ALA A 502 6.41 24.38 3.33
N SER A 503 7.45 24.99 3.89
CA SER A 503 7.82 26.35 3.50
C SER A 503 8.31 26.23 2.06
N SER A 504 7.61 26.91 1.15
CA SER A 504 8.02 27.11 -0.23
C SER A 504 9.49 27.53 -0.30
N GLY A 505 10.36 26.59 -0.69
CA GLY A 505 11.75 26.87 -1.01
C GLY A 505 11.80 27.71 -2.28
N SER A 506 12.29 28.94 -2.14
CA SER A 506 12.51 29.90 -3.20
C SER A 506 13.32 29.29 -4.34
N ILE A 507 12.76 29.34 -5.55
CA ILE A 507 13.50 29.11 -6.79
C ILE A 507 14.43 30.32 -6.97
N GLU A 508 15.69 30.21 -6.56
CA GLU A 508 16.74 31.08 -7.06
C GLU A 508 17.10 30.64 -8.48
N SER A 509 16.50 31.31 -9.46
CA SER A 509 16.90 31.23 -10.86
C SER A 509 18.27 31.90 -11.02
N GLY A 510 19.32 31.10 -11.18
CA GLY A 510 20.60 31.55 -11.70
C GLY A 510 20.47 31.94 -13.17
N SER A 511 20.44 33.25 -13.45
CA SER A 511 20.65 33.77 -14.81
C SER A 511 22.07 34.28 -14.95
N ALA A 512 22.76 33.72 -15.93
CA ALA A 512 24.08 34.12 -16.40
C ALA A 512 24.15 35.61 -16.78
N GLY A 513 25.34 36.17 -16.60
CA GLY A 513 25.63 37.58 -16.77
C GLY A 513 25.84 38.03 -18.21
N THR A 514 25.50 39.31 -18.41
CA THR A 514 26.06 40.28 -19.36
C THR A 514 25.78 41.63 -18.67
N GLY A 515 26.75 42.42 -18.23
CA GLY A 515 27.66 43.19 -19.06
C GLY A 515 27.23 44.67 -19.06
N SER A 516 28.13 45.54 -18.57
CA SER A 516 28.25 46.99 -18.81
C SER A 516 27.24 48.00 -18.22
N GLY A 517 27.80 49.03 -17.57
CA GLY A 517 27.43 50.43 -17.87
C GLY A 517 26.84 51.29 -16.76
N ASP A 518 27.71 51.83 -15.91
CA ASP A 518 27.86 53.23 -15.48
C ASP A 518 26.66 54.21 -15.38
N SER A 519 26.78 55.12 -14.40
CA SER A 519 26.01 56.37 -14.12
C SER A 519 24.55 56.21 -13.64
N GLY A 520 24.01 57.00 -12.71
CA GLY A 520 24.47 58.21 -12.05
C GLY A 520 23.38 58.70 -11.07
N SER A 521 23.80 59.62 -10.21
CA SER A 521 23.12 60.32 -9.11
C SER A 521 21.65 60.74 -9.23
N ALA A 522 21.02 60.85 -8.05
CA ALA A 522 20.31 62.02 -7.48
C ALA A 522 18.85 61.75 -7.02
N GLY A 523 18.60 61.92 -5.72
CA GLY A 523 17.24 62.11 -5.16
C GLY A 523 16.77 63.56 -5.31
N PRO A 524 15.97 64.10 -4.37
CA PRO A 524 14.71 63.60 -3.79
C PRO A 524 13.60 64.68 -3.86
N GLY A 525 12.36 64.38 -3.44
CA GLY A 525 11.30 65.38 -3.17
C GLY A 525 9.92 64.73 -3.04
N SER A 526 9.32 64.69 -1.85
CA SER A 526 8.28 65.65 -1.34
C SER A 526 7.02 65.67 -2.21
N ALA A 527 5.77 65.71 -1.75
CA ALA A 527 5.05 65.67 -0.47
C ALA A 527 3.55 65.83 -0.87
N ALA A 528 2.64 65.79 0.13
CA ALA A 528 1.28 66.36 0.11
C ALA A 528 0.18 65.53 -0.62
N THR A 529 -0.67 64.80 0.10
CA THR A 529 -1.96 65.20 0.75
C THR A 529 -3.10 65.51 -0.22
N GLY A 530 -4.24 64.86 -0.02
CA GLY A 530 -5.53 65.29 -0.57
C GLY A 530 -6.65 64.29 -0.28
N SER A 531 -7.42 64.55 0.78
CA SER A 531 -8.68 63.87 1.12
C SER A 531 -9.88 64.47 0.36
N ALA A 532 -10.89 63.64 0.08
CA ALA A 532 -12.35 63.91 0.02
C ALA A 532 -12.95 62.87 -0.95
N GLY A 533 -14.09 62.21 -0.73
CA GLY A 533 -15.24 62.54 0.10
C GLY A 533 -16.50 62.37 -0.76
N SER A 534 -17.41 61.49 -0.30
CA SER A 534 -18.85 61.37 -0.64
C SER A 534 -19.29 61.10 -2.09
N SER A 535 -19.88 59.94 -2.33
CA SER A 535 -21.34 59.77 -2.49
C SER A 535 -21.74 58.35 -2.08
#